data_AF-A0A739XU15-F1
#
_entry.id   AF-A0A739XU15-F1
#
_cell.length_a   1.000
_cell.length_b   1.000
_cell.length_c   1.000
_cell.angle_alpha   90.00
_cell.angle_beta   90.00
_cell.angle_gamma   90.00
#
_symmetry.space_group_name_H-M   'P 1'
#
loop_
_entity.id
_entity.type
_entity.pdbx_description
1 polymer ?
#
loop_
_entity_poly.entity_id
_entity_poly.type
_entity_poly.pdbx_seq_one_letter_code
_entity_poly.pdbx_strand_id
1 'polypeptide(L)'
;MKKILMISILVLTACSSPPEPPQVEWEKRPEVMNTQIMNWTPTSGVIKSDNITSSWSKVLPDFKPENRLYDDSVFYAVAHSEEIVVRTSSFDSYWSAKDWLRKNGATGVIEYQPL
;
A
#
# COMPACT_ATOMS: atom_id res chain seq x y z
N MET A 1 -8.15 -30.39 56.83
CA MET A 1 -7.61 -29.21 56.13
C MET A 1 -6.49 -29.56 55.14
N LYS A 2 -5.42 -30.26 55.54
CA LYS A 2 -4.30 -30.67 54.64
C LYS A 2 -4.71 -31.51 53.40
N LYS A 3 -5.71 -32.38 53.54
CA LYS A 3 -6.21 -33.24 52.44
C LYS A 3 -7.03 -32.47 51.40
N ILE A 4 -7.74 -31.41 51.81
CA ILE A 4 -8.55 -30.57 50.92
C ILE A 4 -7.63 -29.70 50.06
N LEU A 5 -6.54 -29.18 50.65
CA LEU A 5 -5.54 -28.38 49.95
C LEU A 5 -4.79 -29.17 48.86
N MET A 6 -4.55 -30.47 49.08
CA MET A 6 -3.91 -31.35 48.09
C MET A 6 -4.82 -31.61 46.87
N ILE A 7 -6.14 -31.69 47.07
CA ILE A 7 -7.09 -31.93 45.98
C ILE A 7 -7.24 -30.69 45.09
N SER A 8 -7.23 -29.49 45.67
CA SER A 8 -7.31 -28.24 44.90
C SER A 8 -6.08 -27.99 44.01
N ILE A 9 -4.90 -28.49 44.40
CA ILE A 9 -3.67 -28.39 43.58
C ILE A 9 -3.73 -29.33 42.36
N LEU A 10 -4.40 -30.49 42.47
CA LEU A 10 -4.52 -31.44 41.36
C LEU A 10 -5.47 -30.96 40.24
N VAL A 11 -6.46 -30.13 40.56
CA VAL A 11 -7.43 -29.63 39.58
C VAL A 11 -6.86 -28.45 38.78
N LEU A 12 -5.87 -27.73 39.33
CA LEU A 12 -5.22 -26.57 38.70
C LEU A 12 -4.15 -26.95 37.66
N THR A 13 -3.72 -28.20 37.59
CA THR A 13 -2.75 -28.68 36.58
C THR A 13 -3.42 -29.30 35.35
N ALA A 14 -4.76 -29.36 35.32
CA ALA A 14 -5.53 -29.74 34.14
C ALA A 14 -5.63 -28.59 33.13
N CYS A 15 -4.49 -27.99 32.78
CA CYS A 15 -4.41 -27.10 31.64
C CYS A 15 -4.34 -28.01 30.41
N SER A 16 -5.48 -28.19 29.74
CA SER A 16 -5.65 -29.09 28.61
C SER A 16 -4.58 -28.80 27.56
N SER A 17 -3.72 -29.78 27.29
CA SER A 17 -2.91 -29.75 26.08
C SER A 17 -3.85 -29.54 24.88
N PRO A 18 -3.45 -28.75 23.87
CA PRO A 18 -4.21 -28.65 22.65
C PRO A 18 -4.52 -30.06 22.12
N PRO A 19 -5.70 -30.28 21.53
CA PRO A 19 -5.97 -31.54 20.84
C PRO A 19 -4.85 -31.78 19.83
N GLU A 20 -4.47 -33.05 19.65
CA GLU A 20 -3.47 -33.39 18.65
C GLU A 20 -3.89 -32.82 17.30
N PRO A 21 -2.96 -32.27 16.51
CA PRO A 21 -3.27 -31.78 15.19
C PRO A 21 -3.89 -32.93 14.38
N PRO A 22 -4.89 -32.63 13.54
CA PRO A 22 -5.48 -33.65 12.68
C PRO A 22 -4.38 -34.34 11.87
N GLN A 23 -4.30 -35.65 12.02
CA GLN A 23 -3.31 -36.48 11.33
C GLN A 23 -3.67 -36.54 9.85
N VAL A 24 -2.65 -36.49 8.99
CA VAL A 24 -2.85 -36.58 7.53
C VAL A 24 -3.37 -37.98 7.20
N GLU A 25 -4.54 -38.06 6.56
CA GLU A 25 -5.12 -39.32 6.08
C GLU A 25 -4.44 -39.76 4.78
N TRP A 26 -3.30 -40.44 4.88
CA TRP A 26 -2.50 -40.88 3.72
C TRP A 26 -3.23 -41.82 2.74
N GLU A 27 -4.30 -42.48 3.18
CA GLU A 27 -5.13 -43.37 2.37
C GLU A 27 -6.21 -42.64 1.57
N LYS A 28 -6.49 -41.36 1.88
CA LYS A 28 -7.41 -40.55 1.09
C LYS A 28 -6.76 -40.13 -0.22
N ARG A 29 -7.57 -40.03 -1.26
CA ARG A 29 -7.13 -39.44 -2.53
C ARG A 29 -6.73 -37.97 -2.27
N PRO A 30 -5.59 -37.51 -2.79
CA PRO A 30 -5.19 -36.11 -2.67
C PRO A 30 -6.27 -35.19 -3.25
N GLU A 31 -6.69 -34.17 -2.49
CA GLU A 31 -7.45 -33.08 -3.07
C GLU A 31 -6.54 -32.24 -3.98
N VAL A 32 -7.09 -31.83 -5.13
CA VAL A 32 -6.37 -30.98 -6.08
C VAL A 32 -6.29 -29.58 -5.48
N MET A 33 -5.10 -29.20 -4.99
CA MET A 33 -4.82 -27.82 -4.60
C MET A 33 -4.79 -26.92 -5.84
N ASN A 34 -5.27 -25.67 -5.70
CA ASN A 34 -5.12 -24.68 -6.76
C ASN A 34 -3.63 -24.37 -6.96
N THR A 35 -3.05 -24.88 -8.04
CA THR A 35 -1.65 -24.65 -8.44
C THR A 35 -1.49 -23.42 -9.33
N GLN A 36 -2.59 -22.71 -9.63
CA GLN A 36 -2.52 -21.52 -10.45
C GLN A 36 -1.77 -20.42 -9.69
N ILE A 37 -0.66 -19.96 -10.27
CA ILE A 37 0.00 -18.73 -9.88
C ILE A 37 -1.03 -17.62 -10.09
N MET A 38 -1.19 -16.75 -9.09
CA MET A 38 -2.08 -15.59 -9.19
C MET A 38 -1.71 -14.82 -10.45
N ASN A 39 -2.64 -14.71 -11.41
CA ASN A 39 -2.43 -13.90 -12.60
C ASN A 39 -2.40 -12.43 -12.16
N TRP A 40 -1.22 -11.94 -11.79
CA TRP A 40 -1.01 -10.53 -11.52
C TRP A 40 -0.90 -9.81 -12.87
N THR A 41 -1.91 -9.01 -13.18
CA THR A 41 -1.85 -8.05 -14.28
C THR A 41 -1.47 -6.69 -13.71
N PRO A 42 -0.46 -6.00 -14.25
CA PRO A 42 -0.19 -4.63 -13.87
C PRO A 42 -1.43 -3.78 -14.08
N THR A 43 -1.93 -3.15 -13.03
CA THR A 43 -2.90 -2.06 -13.18
C THR A 43 -2.12 -0.81 -13.55
N SER A 44 -2.32 -0.31 -14.76
CA SER A 44 -1.75 0.97 -15.21
C SER A 44 -2.44 2.19 -14.58
N GLY A 45 -3.47 1.97 -13.77
CA GLY A 45 -4.25 3.00 -13.10
C GLY A 45 -3.68 3.37 -11.73
N VAL A 46 -3.78 4.64 -11.39
CA VAL A 46 -3.53 5.14 -10.03
C VAL A 46 -4.76 4.86 -9.19
N ILE A 47 -4.58 4.11 -8.10
CA ILE A 47 -5.62 3.89 -7.10
C ILE A 47 -5.63 5.13 -6.21
N LYS A 48 -6.63 6.00 -6.41
CA LYS A 48 -6.83 7.18 -5.56
C LYS A 48 -7.45 6.77 -4.22
N SER A 49 -7.12 7.51 -3.17
CA SER A 49 -7.86 7.45 -1.91
C SER A 49 -9.30 7.91 -2.13
N ASP A 50 -10.26 7.11 -1.67
CA ASP A 50 -11.70 7.41 -1.76
C ASP A 50 -12.11 8.61 -0.90
N ASN A 51 -11.28 8.97 0.10
CA ASN A 51 -11.59 10.01 1.07
C ASN A 51 -10.41 10.98 1.17
N ILE A 52 -10.54 12.15 0.54
CA ILE A 52 -9.64 13.29 0.71
C ILE A 52 -10.31 14.21 1.74
N THR A 53 -9.93 14.09 3.01
CA THR A 53 -10.66 14.69 4.14
C THR A 53 -10.31 16.16 4.41
N SER A 54 -9.56 16.84 3.54
CA SER A 54 -9.20 18.25 3.70
C SER A 54 -8.75 18.91 2.38
N SER A 55 -8.77 20.25 2.35
CA SER A 55 -8.07 21.04 1.34
C SER A 55 -6.58 21.10 1.67
N TRP A 56 -5.74 20.57 0.78
CA TRP A 56 -4.29 20.59 0.93
C TRP A 56 -3.63 21.09 -0.36
N SER A 57 -2.40 21.56 -0.23
CA SER A 57 -1.53 21.86 -1.36
C SER A 57 -0.10 21.50 -1.02
N LYS A 58 0.70 21.16 -2.04
CA LYS A 58 2.12 20.83 -1.90
C LYS A 58 2.88 21.65 -2.93
N VAL A 59 3.82 22.46 -2.46
CA VAL A 59 4.71 23.24 -3.32
C VAL A 59 6.04 22.51 -3.45
N LEU A 60 6.50 22.31 -4.67
CA LEU A 60 7.81 21.74 -4.99
C LEU A 60 8.69 22.82 -5.63
N PRO A 61 9.52 23.54 -4.85
CA PRO A 61 10.53 24.42 -5.41
C PRO A 61 11.61 23.59 -6.11
N ASP A 62 12.24 24.19 -7.13
CA ASP A 62 13.38 23.60 -7.85
C ASP A 62 13.15 22.15 -8.32
N PHE A 63 11.94 21.88 -8.84
CA PHE A 63 11.58 20.58 -9.36
C PHE A 63 12.55 20.12 -10.47
N LYS A 64 13.02 18.87 -10.38
CA LYS A 64 13.96 18.23 -11.29
C LYS A 64 13.44 16.84 -11.63
N PRO A 65 12.97 16.59 -12.87
CA PRO A 65 12.41 15.30 -13.24
C PRO A 65 13.43 14.14 -13.16
N GLU A 66 14.74 14.44 -13.16
CA GLU A 66 15.80 13.45 -13.01
C GLU A 66 16.03 13.03 -11.55
N ASN A 67 15.48 13.76 -10.58
CA ASN A 67 15.64 13.46 -9.18
C ASN A 67 14.88 12.17 -8.81
N ARG A 68 15.63 11.17 -8.36
CA ARG A 68 15.08 9.88 -7.89
C ARG A 68 14.78 9.84 -6.39
N LEU A 69 15.06 10.93 -5.67
CA LEU A 69 15.00 11.01 -4.21
C LEU A 69 13.83 11.87 -3.71
N TYR A 70 12.73 11.92 -4.46
CA TYR A 70 11.50 12.51 -3.94
C TYR A 70 10.94 11.63 -2.82
N ASP A 71 10.43 12.28 -1.77
CA ASP A 71 9.78 11.59 -0.68
C ASP A 71 8.34 11.17 -1.05
N ASP A 72 7.77 10.23 -0.28
CA ASP A 72 6.45 9.67 -0.54
C ASP A 72 5.33 10.71 -0.59
N SER A 73 5.47 11.86 0.09
CA SER A 73 4.46 12.92 0.06
C SER A 73 4.36 13.59 -1.32
N VAL A 74 5.46 13.61 -2.09
CA VAL A 74 5.45 14.10 -3.47
C VAL A 74 4.64 13.18 -4.35
N PHE A 75 4.88 11.87 -4.29
CA PHE A 75 4.13 10.90 -5.10
C PHE A 75 2.66 10.86 -4.70
N TYR A 76 2.36 10.99 -3.40
CA TYR A 76 0.99 11.15 -2.93
C TYR A 76 0.33 12.38 -3.56
N ALA A 77 0.98 13.54 -3.51
CA ALA A 77 0.47 14.77 -4.09
C ALA A 77 0.23 14.62 -5.61
N VAL A 78 1.19 14.08 -6.34
CA VAL A 78 1.09 13.85 -7.79
C VAL A 78 -0.11 12.97 -8.15
N ALA A 79 -0.31 11.87 -7.41
CA ALA A 79 -1.40 10.93 -7.64
C ALA A 79 -2.80 11.49 -7.30
N HIS A 80 -2.88 12.36 -6.28
CA HIS A 80 -4.15 12.80 -5.69
C HIS A 80 -4.54 14.24 -6.03
N SER A 81 -3.64 15.05 -6.58
CA SER A 81 -3.96 16.40 -7.04
C SER A 81 -4.97 16.38 -8.20
N GLU A 82 -6.04 17.15 -8.06
CA GLU A 82 -6.99 17.44 -9.15
C GLU A 82 -6.41 18.46 -10.14
N GLU A 83 -5.56 19.35 -9.63
CA GLU A 83 -4.89 20.40 -10.39
C GLU A 83 -3.42 20.52 -9.96
N ILE A 84 -2.55 20.66 -10.94
CA ILE A 84 -1.11 20.87 -10.76
C ILE A 84 -0.69 22.04 -11.63
N VAL A 85 -0.07 23.05 -11.02
CA VAL A 85 0.43 24.23 -11.73
C VAL A 85 1.95 24.14 -11.85
N VAL A 86 2.46 24.13 -13.07
CA VAL A 86 3.90 24.14 -13.36
C VAL A 86 4.33 25.55 -13.68
N ARG A 87 5.05 26.17 -12.74
CA ARG A 87 5.62 27.51 -12.89
C ARG A 87 7.02 27.45 -13.49
N THR A 88 7.20 27.90 -14.72
CA THR A 88 8.50 27.93 -15.39
C THR A 88 8.53 28.96 -16.51
N SER A 89 9.71 29.48 -16.84
CA SER A 89 9.92 30.38 -17.98
C SER A 89 10.17 29.64 -19.30
N SER A 90 10.29 28.32 -19.28
CA SER A 90 10.64 27.49 -20.44
C SER A 90 9.54 26.49 -20.80
N PHE A 91 9.12 26.51 -22.06
CA PHE A 91 8.14 25.57 -22.59
C PHE A 91 8.66 24.12 -22.56
N ASP A 92 9.94 23.90 -22.84
CA ASP A 92 10.56 22.58 -22.78
C ASP A 92 10.58 22.04 -21.34
N SER A 93 10.84 22.91 -20.36
CA SER A 93 10.77 22.56 -18.95
C SER A 93 9.35 22.21 -18.52
N TYR A 94 8.33 22.89 -19.04
CA TYR A 94 6.92 22.54 -18.80
C TYR A 94 6.61 21.13 -19.30
N TRP A 95 6.97 20.80 -20.55
CA TRP A 95 6.70 19.46 -21.10
C TRP A 95 7.47 18.37 -20.38
N SER A 96 8.73 18.62 -20.03
CA SER A 96 9.55 17.68 -19.25
C SER A 96 8.93 17.39 -17.88
N ALA A 97 8.45 18.44 -17.20
CA ALA A 97 7.75 18.27 -15.93
C ALA A 97 6.42 17.54 -16.09
N LYS A 98 5.63 17.89 -17.12
CA LYS A 98 4.35 17.26 -17.41
C LYS A 98 4.48 15.78 -17.71
N ASP A 99 5.48 15.38 -18.50
CA ASP A 99 5.74 13.97 -18.81
C ASP A 99 6.09 13.20 -17.52
N TRP A 100 6.99 13.75 -16.71
CA TRP A 100 7.33 13.16 -15.41
C TRP A 100 6.10 13.02 -14.51
N LEU A 101 5.27 14.06 -14.40
CA LEU A 101 4.05 14.03 -13.59
C LEU A 101 3.09 12.92 -14.06
N ARG A 102 2.84 12.83 -15.37
CA ARG A 102 1.96 11.78 -15.94
C ARG A 102 2.52 10.38 -15.71
N LYS A 103 3.82 10.19 -15.91
CA LYS A 103 4.51 8.92 -15.68
C LYS A 103 4.47 8.48 -14.20
N ASN A 104 4.40 9.43 -13.28
CA ASN A 104 4.34 9.19 -11.83
C ASN A 104 2.93 9.32 -11.24
N GLY A 105 1.89 9.26 -12.08
CA GLY A 105 0.52 9.08 -11.61
C GLY A 105 -0.38 10.33 -11.62
N ALA A 106 0.07 11.46 -12.17
CA ALA A 106 -0.81 12.61 -12.33
C ALA A 106 -1.97 12.28 -13.27
N THR A 107 -3.19 12.37 -12.73
CA THR A 107 -4.42 12.19 -13.49
C THR A 107 -5.17 13.51 -13.70
N GLY A 108 -4.99 14.48 -12.81
CA GLY A 108 -5.61 15.81 -12.86
C GLY A 108 -5.16 16.72 -14.00
N VAL A 109 -5.64 17.96 -13.96
CA VAL A 109 -5.24 19.03 -14.88
C VAL A 109 -3.79 19.45 -14.57
N ILE A 110 -2.98 19.66 -15.61
CA ILE A 110 -1.61 20.15 -15.47
C ILE A 110 -1.48 21.45 -16.27
N GLU A 111 -1.53 22.57 -15.56
CA GLU A 111 -1.49 23.91 -16.14
C GLU A 111 -0.06 24.43 -16.27
N TYR A 112 0.21 25.16 -17.36
CA TYR A 112 1.44 25.92 -17.54
C TYR A 112 1.22 27.34 -17.03
N GLN A 113 2.07 27.78 -16.10
CA GLN A 113 2.08 29.15 -15.63
C GLN A 113 3.47 29.78 -15.89
N PRO A 114 3.59 30.76 -16.80
CA PRO A 114 4.84 31.48 -17.02
C PRO A 114 5.33 32.19 -15.75
N LEU A 115 6.66 32.28 -15.60
CA LEU A 115 7.33 33.11 -14.57
C LEU A 115 7.52 34.55 -15.05
#